data_AF-W4V894-F1
#
_entry.id   AF-W4V894-F1
#
_cell.length_a   1.000
_cell.length_b   1.000
_cell.length_c   1.000
_cell.angle_alpha   90.00
_cell.angle_beta   90.00
_cell.angle_gamma   90.00
#
_symmetry.space_group_name_H-M   'P 1'
#
loop_
_entity.id
_entity.type
_entity.pdbx_description
1 polymer ?
#
loop_
_entity_poly.entity_id
_entity_poly.type
_entity_poly.pdbx_seq_one_letter_code
_entity_poly.pdbx_strand_id
1 'polypeptide(L)'
;MENDKLLPVQMMPIISSTMMSVNILTIQRNLSAIAKEDAWISMILGIIIGVFSAILLYSLVRLNPGLDFAEIILHQGGNWVGRLLLIPITVYIIIDIGLSLKVFSFALKIFLLDRTPISVISLLLIIVIVSVVAKGITVIASVTDILYPFFLISLILLIAMSTLEFQKTNIMPIIYGNVPNILKGGLPAYGAISAFGSFSYVMKYVNEPKKYLNGSVLDFVFPQFYIFF
;
A
#
# COMPACT_ATOMS: atom_id res chain seq x y z
N MET A 1 6.56 -20.95 -19.00
CA MET A 1 6.39 -20.03 -17.85
C MET A 1 6.05 -20.87 -16.61
N GLU A 2 6.96 -21.76 -16.19
CA GLU A 2 6.66 -22.87 -15.26
C GLU A 2 7.37 -22.72 -13.89
N ASN A 3 7.93 -21.54 -13.56
CA ASN A 3 8.75 -21.38 -12.35
C ASN A 3 8.58 -20.03 -11.62
N ASP A 4 7.42 -19.38 -11.75
CA ASP A 4 7.13 -18.14 -11.02
C ASP A 4 6.58 -18.43 -9.62
N LYS A 5 7.40 -19.06 -8.78
CA LYS A 5 7.12 -19.24 -7.35
C LYS A 5 7.97 -18.29 -6.52
N LEU A 6 7.33 -17.52 -5.67
CA LEU A 6 7.96 -16.60 -4.74
C LEU A 6 8.38 -17.33 -3.47
N LEU A 7 9.55 -16.95 -2.95
CA LEU A 7 9.96 -17.38 -1.62
C LEU A 7 9.12 -16.63 -0.57
N PRO A 8 8.75 -17.28 0.55
CA PRO A 8 8.05 -16.66 1.68
C PRO A 8 8.65 -15.33 2.14
N VAL A 9 9.98 -15.20 2.12
CA VAL A 9 10.67 -13.97 2.56
C VAL A 9 10.44 -12.77 1.62
N GLN A 10 10.17 -13.02 0.33
CA GLN A 10 9.98 -11.97 -0.68
C GLN A 10 8.56 -11.38 -0.65
N MET A 11 7.63 -12.07 0.01
CA MET A 11 6.26 -11.61 0.17
C MET A 11 6.20 -10.34 1.03
N MET A 12 6.95 -10.31 2.14
CA MET A 12 6.96 -9.18 3.07
C MET A 12 7.37 -7.86 2.37
N PRO A 13 8.49 -7.76 1.63
CA PRO A 13 8.85 -6.55 0.87
C PRO A 13 7.81 -6.16 -0.19
N ILE A 14 7.24 -7.12 -0.90
CA ILE A 14 6.22 -6.84 -1.93
C ILE A 14 4.96 -6.25 -1.29
N ILE A 15 4.42 -6.90 -0.26
CA ILE A 15 3.21 -6.42 0.41
C ILE A 15 3.47 -5.06 1.06
N SER A 16 4.59 -4.92 1.78
CA SER A 16 4.94 -3.69 2.47
C SER A 16 5.12 -2.51 1.51
N SER A 17 5.81 -2.72 0.37
CA SER A 17 6.01 -1.67 -0.63
C SER A 17 4.71 -1.24 -1.33
N THR A 18 3.75 -2.16 -1.51
CA THR A 18 2.43 -1.78 -2.05
C THR A 18 1.61 -0.92 -1.08
N MET A 19 1.75 -1.16 0.23
CA MET A 19 1.10 -0.35 1.28
C MET A 19 1.77 1.02 1.43
N MET A 20 3.10 1.04 1.39
CA MET A 20 3.94 2.23 1.59
C MET A 20 4.25 2.98 0.29
N SER A 21 3.42 2.85 -0.74
CA SER A 21 3.64 3.44 -2.05
C SER A 21 3.58 4.99 -2.00
N VAL A 22 3.04 5.63 -3.03
CA VAL A 22 2.83 7.09 -3.03
C VAL A 22 2.00 7.57 -1.82
N ASN A 23 1.21 6.68 -1.24
CA ASN A 23 0.39 6.96 -0.08
C ASN A 23 1.21 7.51 1.12
N ILE A 24 2.48 7.12 1.32
CA ILE A 24 3.26 7.64 2.45
C ILE A 24 3.41 9.18 2.42
N LEU A 25 3.48 9.78 1.22
CA LEU A 25 3.63 11.23 1.05
C LEU A 25 2.28 11.97 1.08
N THR A 26 1.22 11.33 0.59
CA THR A 26 -0.10 11.98 0.44
C THR A 26 -0.95 11.84 1.69
N ILE A 27 -0.83 10.73 2.43
CA ILE A 27 -1.58 10.47 3.68
C ILE A 27 -1.30 11.58 4.69
N GLN A 28 -0.03 11.85 5.00
CA GLN A 28 0.34 12.79 6.06
C GLN A 28 -0.19 14.20 5.78
N ARG A 29 -0.13 14.63 4.52
CA ARG A 29 -0.69 15.89 4.06
C ARG A 29 -2.22 15.93 4.19
N ASN A 30 -2.91 14.87 3.79
CA ASN A 30 -4.37 14.81 3.83
C ASN A 30 -4.88 14.71 5.28
N LEU A 31 -4.22 13.92 6.12
CA LEU A 31 -4.53 13.78 7.54
C LEU A 31 -4.34 15.10 8.29
N SER A 32 -3.19 15.75 8.13
CA SER A 32 -2.93 17.06 8.76
C SER A 32 -3.87 18.15 8.25
N ALA A 33 -4.24 18.14 6.97
CA ALA A 33 -5.20 19.11 6.42
C ALA A 33 -6.62 18.94 7.00
N ILE A 34 -7.04 17.71 7.31
CA ILE A 34 -8.39 17.42 7.82
C ILE A 34 -8.45 17.48 9.35
N ALA A 35 -7.56 16.73 10.01
CA ALA A 35 -7.59 16.49 11.45
C ALA A 35 -6.55 17.31 12.23
N LYS A 36 -5.66 18.05 11.54
CA LYS A 36 -4.64 18.91 12.15
C LYS A 36 -3.85 18.17 13.23
N GLU A 37 -3.88 18.65 14.47
CA GLU A 37 -3.19 18.08 15.63
C GLU A 37 -3.72 16.68 16.00
N ASP A 38 -4.95 16.32 15.60
CA ASP A 38 -5.57 15.01 15.82
C ASP A 38 -5.35 14.02 14.65
N ALA A 39 -4.42 14.32 13.74
CA ALA A 39 -4.06 13.44 12.62
C ALA A 39 -3.66 12.03 13.07
N TRP A 40 -2.92 11.92 14.18
CA TRP A 40 -2.48 10.63 14.74
C TRP A 40 -3.66 9.78 15.24
N ILE A 41 -4.71 10.40 15.81
CA ILE A 41 -5.93 9.69 16.25
C ILE A 41 -6.69 9.16 15.03
N SER A 42 -6.82 9.99 14.00
CA SER A 42 -7.46 9.61 12.72
C SER A 42 -6.73 8.44 12.07
N MET A 43 -5.40 8.41 12.19
CA MET A 43 -4.58 7.33 11.69
C MET A 43 -4.80 6.02 12.48
N ILE A 44 -4.89 6.07 13.81
CA ILE A 44 -5.22 4.91 14.64
C ILE A 44 -6.57 4.31 14.24
N LEU A 45 -7.58 5.16 13.99
CA LEU A 45 -8.88 4.70 13.49
C LEU A 45 -8.76 3.97 12.14
N GLY A 46 -7.97 4.53 11.22
CA GLY A 46 -7.66 3.87 9.95
C GLY A 46 -7.01 2.49 10.15
N ILE A 47 -6.04 2.39 11.07
CA ILE A 47 -5.37 1.12 11.42
C ILE A 47 -6.37 0.10 11.95
N ILE A 48 -7.27 0.49 12.86
CA ILE A 48 -8.26 -0.42 13.45
C ILE A 48 -9.17 -0.99 12.35
N ILE A 49 -9.68 -0.15 11.46
CA ILE A 49 -10.53 -0.58 10.32
C ILE A 49 -9.71 -1.46 9.36
N GLY A 50 -8.44 -1.09 9.13
CA GLY A 50 -7.49 -1.84 8.32
C GLY A 50 -7.26 -3.26 8.86
N VAL A 51 -6.98 -3.41 10.15
CA VAL A 51 -6.79 -4.72 10.82
C VAL A 51 -8.03 -5.58 10.64
N PHE A 52 -9.23 -5.01 10.84
CA PHE A 52 -10.47 -5.73 10.65
C PHE A 52 -10.62 -6.23 9.20
N SER A 53 -10.32 -5.37 8.21
CA SER A 53 -10.34 -5.76 6.80
C SER A 53 -9.28 -6.82 6.43
N ALA A 54 -8.10 -6.75 7.05
CA ALA A 54 -7.03 -7.72 6.86
C ALA A 54 -7.41 -9.10 7.41
N ILE A 55 -8.07 -9.17 8.57
CA ILE A 55 -8.59 -10.42 9.15
C ILE A 55 -9.63 -11.06 8.23
N LEU A 56 -10.53 -10.27 7.64
CA LEU A 56 -11.52 -10.75 6.68
C LEU A 56 -10.84 -11.29 5.41
N LEU A 57 -9.91 -10.54 4.81
CA LEU A 57 -9.15 -10.96 3.64
C LEU A 57 -8.34 -12.24 3.91
N TYR A 58 -7.68 -12.31 5.06
CA TYR A 58 -6.94 -13.49 5.49
C TYR A 58 -7.83 -14.72 5.59
N SER A 59 -9.01 -14.57 6.19
CA SER A 59 -9.99 -15.64 6.33
C SER A 59 -10.51 -16.11 4.96
N LEU A 60 -10.74 -15.18 4.03
CA LEU A 60 -11.16 -15.50 2.66
C LEU A 60 -10.09 -16.28 1.89
N VAL A 61 -8.82 -15.85 1.94
CA VAL A 61 -7.70 -16.53 1.28
C VAL A 61 -7.48 -17.92 1.89
N ARG A 62 -7.64 -18.07 3.22
CA ARG A 62 -7.54 -19.36 3.89
C ARG A 62 -8.56 -20.37 3.40
N LEU A 63 -9.79 -19.92 3.17
CA LEU A 63 -10.92 -20.76 2.72
C LEU A 63 -10.81 -21.12 1.23
N ASN A 64 -10.08 -20.33 0.44
CA ASN A 64 -9.97 -20.50 -1.01
C ASN A 64 -8.50 -20.60 -1.45
N PRO A 65 -7.77 -21.65 -1.03
CA PRO A 65 -6.34 -21.77 -1.32
C PRO A 65 -6.08 -21.90 -2.82
N GLY A 66 -5.17 -21.08 -3.34
CA GLY A 66 -4.72 -21.12 -4.74
C GLY A 66 -5.51 -20.25 -5.71
N LEU A 67 -6.59 -19.61 -5.25
CA LEU A 67 -7.32 -18.60 -6.02
C LEU A 67 -6.85 -17.19 -5.64
N ASP A 68 -6.71 -16.31 -6.62
CA ASP A 68 -6.53 -14.88 -6.37
C ASP A 68 -7.86 -14.21 -6.00
N PHE A 69 -7.82 -12.95 -5.56
CA PHE A 69 -9.02 -12.22 -5.13
C PHE A 69 -10.09 -12.13 -6.21
N ALA A 70 -9.69 -11.92 -7.46
CA ALA A 70 -10.62 -11.79 -8.56
C ALA A 70 -11.28 -13.14 -8.89
N GLU A 71 -10.49 -14.21 -8.85
CA GLU A 71 -10.96 -15.59 -8.97
C GLU A 71 -11.90 -15.98 -7.82
N ILE A 72 -11.61 -15.57 -6.58
CA ILE A 72 -12.50 -15.79 -5.44
C ILE A 72 -13.86 -15.14 -5.67
N ILE A 73 -13.88 -13.88 -6.15
CA ILE A 73 -15.12 -13.15 -6.46
C ILE A 73 -15.90 -13.84 -7.58
N LEU A 74 -15.23 -14.28 -8.64
CA LEU A 74 -15.88 -14.98 -9.75
C LEU A 74 -16.39 -16.36 -9.35
N HIS A 75 -15.64 -17.09 -8.52
CA HIS A 75 -15.99 -18.43 -8.07
C HIS A 75 -17.20 -18.41 -7.13
N GLN A 76 -17.24 -17.48 -6.17
CA GLN A 76 -18.34 -17.39 -5.20
C GLN A 76 -19.55 -16.62 -5.75
N GLY A 77 -19.33 -15.54 -6.51
CA GLY A 77 -20.39 -14.71 -7.08
C GLY A 77 -20.93 -15.21 -8.42
N GLY A 78 -20.33 -16.25 -9.00
CA GLY A 78 -20.65 -16.71 -10.35
C GLY A 78 -20.29 -15.70 -11.44
N ASN A 79 -20.52 -16.08 -12.70
CA ASN A 79 -20.06 -15.30 -13.85
C ASN A 79 -20.73 -13.93 -14.02
N TRP A 80 -21.96 -13.74 -13.54
CA TRP A 80 -22.68 -12.47 -13.71
C TRP A 80 -22.45 -11.51 -12.53
N VAL A 81 -22.76 -11.94 -11.30
CA VAL A 81 -22.61 -11.08 -10.11
C VAL A 81 -21.14 -10.85 -9.81
N GLY A 82 -20.28 -11.86 -9.97
CA GLY A 82 -18.82 -11.70 -9.79
C GLY A 82 -18.22 -10.66 -10.73
N ARG A 83 -18.60 -10.67 -12.02
CA ARG A 83 -18.12 -9.66 -12.98
C ARG A 83 -18.62 -8.26 -12.63
N LEU A 84 -19.88 -8.12 -12.22
CA LEU A 84 -20.45 -6.84 -11.82
C LEU A 84 -19.73 -6.26 -10.59
N LEU A 85 -19.31 -7.10 -9.65
CA LEU A 85 -18.51 -6.71 -8.49
C LEU A 85 -17.05 -6.38 -8.84
N LEU A 86 -16.48 -7.02 -9.86
CA LEU A 86 -15.10 -6.75 -10.28
C LEU A 86 -14.92 -5.41 -10.97
N ILE A 87 -15.91 -4.93 -11.73
CA ILE A 87 -15.83 -3.65 -12.46
C ILE A 87 -15.38 -2.48 -11.54
N PRO A 88 -16.05 -2.18 -10.42
CA PRO A 88 -15.63 -1.07 -9.56
C PRO A 88 -14.24 -1.29 -8.94
N ILE A 89 -13.87 -2.54 -8.63
CA ILE A 89 -12.54 -2.87 -8.08
C ILE A 89 -11.46 -2.60 -9.12
N THR A 90 -11.66 -3.03 -10.37
CA THR A 90 -10.72 -2.78 -11.46
C THR A 90 -10.58 -1.29 -11.75
N VAL A 91 -11.70 -0.55 -11.79
CA VAL A 91 -11.68 0.90 -11.98
C VAL A 91 -10.90 1.59 -10.86
N TYR A 92 -11.11 1.17 -9.61
CA TYR A 92 -10.36 1.69 -8.46
C TYR A 92 -8.85 1.45 -8.61
N ILE A 93 -8.43 0.24 -8.96
CA ILE A 93 -7.01 -0.10 -9.17
C ILE A 93 -6.39 0.75 -10.29
N ILE A 94 -7.11 0.97 -11.40
CA ILE A 94 -6.64 1.81 -12.51
C ILE A 94 -6.43 3.25 -12.06
N ILE A 95 -7.38 3.80 -11.29
CA ILE A 95 -7.27 5.16 -10.74
C ILE A 95 -6.07 5.27 -9.80
N ASP A 96 -5.86 4.29 -8.92
CA ASP A 96 -4.75 4.27 -7.97
C ASP A 96 -3.38 4.20 -8.67
N ILE A 97 -3.25 3.35 -9.71
CA ILE A 97 -2.05 3.27 -10.55
C ILE A 97 -1.78 4.61 -11.24
N GLY A 98 -2.81 5.25 -11.81
CA GLY A 98 -2.69 6.54 -12.47
C GLY A 98 -2.27 7.66 -11.51
N LEU A 99 -2.83 7.68 -10.31
CA LEU A 99 -2.47 8.64 -9.26
C LEU A 99 -1.02 8.42 -8.80
N SER A 100 -0.64 7.17 -8.57
CA SER A 100 0.72 6.79 -8.19
C SER A 100 1.74 7.23 -9.24
N LEU A 101 1.47 6.95 -10.53
CA LEU A 101 2.32 7.39 -11.64
C LEU A 101 2.47 8.92 -11.67
N LYS A 102 1.37 9.65 -11.49
CA LYS A 102 1.37 11.12 -11.52
C LYS A 102 2.21 11.71 -10.37
N VAL A 103 2.02 11.24 -9.15
CA VAL A 103 2.75 11.76 -7.99
C VAL A 103 4.24 11.42 -8.10
N PHE A 104 4.57 10.20 -8.52
CA PHE A 104 5.97 9.81 -8.71
C PHE A 104 6.64 10.61 -9.84
N SER A 105 5.95 10.83 -10.96
CA SER A 105 6.44 11.70 -12.05
C SER A 105 6.66 13.14 -11.57
N PHE A 106 5.78 13.65 -10.72
CA PHE A 106 5.89 15.00 -10.14
C PHE A 106 7.08 15.10 -9.18
N ALA A 107 7.30 14.09 -8.33
CA ALA A 107 8.45 14.02 -7.45
C ALA A 107 9.75 14.01 -8.25
N LEU A 108 9.87 13.16 -9.29
CA LEU A 108 11.05 13.14 -10.17
C LEU A 108 11.29 14.48 -10.86
N LYS A 109 10.23 15.15 -11.31
CA LYS A 109 10.35 16.48 -11.90
C LYS A 109 10.92 17.49 -10.91
N ILE A 110 10.44 17.51 -9.67
CA ILE A 110 10.90 18.47 -8.66
C ILE A 110 12.36 18.20 -8.24
N PHE A 111 12.71 16.94 -8.02
CA PHE A 111 14.00 16.59 -7.40
C PHE A 111 15.13 16.32 -8.39
N LEU A 112 14.83 15.80 -9.60
CA LEU A 112 15.84 15.34 -10.56
C LEU A 112 15.74 15.99 -11.94
N LEU A 113 14.53 16.23 -12.45
CA LEU A 113 14.26 16.58 -13.85
C LEU A 113 13.44 17.87 -13.96
N ASP A 114 13.94 18.94 -13.36
CA ASP A 114 13.28 20.25 -13.26
C ASP A 114 12.85 20.84 -14.61
N ARG A 115 13.67 20.61 -15.65
CA ARG A 115 13.45 21.12 -17.02
C ARG A 115 12.59 20.21 -17.91
N THR A 116 12.38 18.95 -17.53
CA THR A 116 11.68 17.98 -18.40
C THR A 116 10.17 18.07 -18.21
N PRO A 117 9.37 18.09 -19.29
CA PRO A 117 7.91 18.07 -19.18
C PRO A 117 7.42 16.76 -18.54
N ILE A 118 6.40 16.86 -17.69
CA ILE A 118 5.92 15.73 -16.89
C ILE A 118 5.44 14.55 -17.74
N SER A 119 4.86 14.83 -18.92
CA SER A 119 4.38 13.79 -19.84
C SER A 119 5.50 12.88 -20.34
N VAL A 120 6.71 13.42 -20.55
CA VAL A 120 7.88 12.63 -20.97
C VAL A 120 8.37 11.75 -19.83
N ILE A 121 8.41 12.29 -18.61
CA ILE A 121 8.76 11.52 -17.41
C ILE A 121 7.78 10.36 -17.20
N SER A 122 6.48 10.62 -17.28
CA SER A 122 5.45 9.59 -17.13
C SER A 122 5.54 8.52 -18.21
N LEU A 123 5.81 8.89 -19.47
CA LEU A 123 5.97 7.93 -20.56
C LEU A 123 7.18 7.02 -20.35
N LEU A 124 8.32 7.56 -19.92
CA LEU A 124 9.51 6.77 -19.60
C LEU A 124 9.24 5.81 -18.43
N LEU A 125 8.54 6.25 -17.39
CA LEU A 125 8.14 5.40 -16.28
C LEU A 125 7.24 4.25 -16.73
N ILE A 126 6.26 4.52 -17.61
CA ILE A 126 5.40 3.47 -18.16
C ILE A 126 6.22 2.43 -18.92
N ILE A 127 7.18 2.85 -19.75
CA ILE A 127 8.07 1.92 -20.48
C ILE A 127 8.82 1.00 -19.51
N VAL A 128 9.39 1.58 -18.44
CA VAL A 128 10.10 0.81 -17.41
C VAL A 128 9.16 -0.18 -16.72
N ILE A 129 7.99 0.27 -16.28
CA ILE A 129 6.98 -0.58 -15.62
C ILE A 129 6.58 -1.75 -16.53
N VAL A 130 6.23 -1.49 -17.79
CA VAL A 130 5.85 -2.53 -18.75
C VAL A 130 6.98 -3.54 -18.95
N SER A 131 8.24 -3.08 -19.02
CA SER A 131 9.39 -3.96 -19.18
C SER A 131 9.62 -4.89 -17.98
N VAL A 132 9.31 -4.44 -16.76
CA VAL A 132 9.42 -5.24 -15.53
C VAL A 132 8.26 -6.22 -15.43
N VAL A 133 7.02 -5.75 -15.67
CA VAL A 133 5.80 -6.58 -15.62
C VAL A 133 5.87 -7.70 -16.66
N ALA A 134 6.40 -7.42 -17.86
CA ALA A 134 6.56 -8.43 -18.91
C ALA A 134 7.49 -9.60 -18.50
N LYS A 135 8.36 -9.41 -17.51
CA LYS A 135 9.27 -10.44 -16.99
C LYS A 135 8.68 -11.29 -15.86
N GLY A 136 7.47 -10.97 -15.40
CA GLY A 136 6.75 -11.74 -14.38
C GLY A 136 7.04 -11.33 -12.94
N ILE A 137 6.33 -11.98 -12.01
CA ILE A 137 6.30 -11.61 -10.58
C ILE A 137 7.65 -11.84 -9.88
N THR A 138 8.43 -12.83 -10.34
CA THR A 138 9.74 -13.18 -9.76
C THR A 138 10.76 -12.06 -9.95
N VAL A 139 10.70 -11.35 -11.07
CA VAL A 139 11.53 -10.17 -11.32
C VAL A 139 11.07 -8.97 -10.49
N ILE A 140 9.75 -8.77 -10.36
CA ILE A 140 9.19 -7.74 -9.48
C ILE A 140 9.67 -7.96 -8.04
N ALA A 141 9.61 -9.19 -7.55
CA ALA A 141 10.09 -9.58 -6.22
C ALA A 141 11.58 -9.25 -6.05
N SER A 142 12.41 -9.64 -7.01
CA SER A 142 13.86 -9.43 -6.95
C SER A 142 14.23 -7.95 -6.95
N VAL A 143 13.57 -7.13 -7.77
CA VAL A 143 13.77 -5.68 -7.79
C VAL A 143 13.30 -5.07 -6.46
N THR A 144 12.18 -5.53 -5.92
CA THR A 144 11.64 -5.06 -4.65
C THR A 144 12.57 -5.40 -3.50
N ASP A 145 13.10 -6.63 -3.44
CA ASP A 145 14.06 -7.05 -2.41
C ASP A 145 15.33 -6.19 -2.41
N ILE A 146 15.79 -5.75 -3.59
CA ILE A 146 16.95 -4.87 -3.70
C ILE A 146 16.61 -3.46 -3.23
N LEU A 147 15.44 -2.92 -3.62
CA LEU A 147 15.07 -1.52 -3.34
C LEU A 147 14.53 -1.32 -1.91
N TYR A 148 13.91 -2.34 -1.32
CA TYR A 148 13.23 -2.24 -0.03
C TYR A 148 14.15 -1.85 1.14
N PRO A 149 15.39 -2.37 1.26
CA PRO A 149 16.32 -1.91 2.29
C PRO A 149 16.67 -0.43 2.17
N PHE A 150 16.89 0.09 0.96
CA PHE A 150 17.15 1.52 0.75
C PHE A 150 15.96 2.37 1.16
N PHE A 151 14.75 1.91 0.83
CA PHE A 151 13.52 2.55 1.26
C PHE A 151 13.42 2.59 2.80
N LEU A 152 13.63 1.46 3.49
CA LEU A 152 13.62 1.40 4.95
C LEU A 152 14.66 2.33 5.58
N ILE A 153 15.88 2.37 5.05
CA ILE A 153 16.93 3.28 5.54
C ILE A 153 16.49 4.73 5.38
N SER A 154 15.94 5.10 4.23
CA SER A 154 15.46 6.47 4.00
C SER A 154 14.34 6.86 4.95
N LEU A 155 13.45 5.92 5.29
CA LEU A 155 12.34 6.12 6.21
C LEU A 155 12.83 6.26 7.66
N ILE A 156 13.77 5.41 8.09
CA ILE A 156 14.40 5.52 9.41
C ILE A 156 15.11 6.86 9.57
N LEU A 157 15.82 7.31 8.54
CA LEU A 157 16.47 8.63 8.55
C LEU A 157 15.45 9.77 8.63
N LEU A 158 14.34 9.67 7.88
CA LEU A 158 13.26 10.66 7.93
C LEU A 158 12.66 10.75 9.34
N ILE A 159 12.35 9.62 9.98
CA ILE A 159 11.84 9.58 11.35
C ILE A 159 12.88 10.17 12.32
N ALA A 160 14.13 9.75 12.22
CA ALA A 160 15.20 10.24 13.09
C ALA A 160 15.34 11.76 13.01
N MET A 161 15.33 12.33 11.79
CA MET A 161 15.38 13.78 11.59
C MET A 161 14.11 14.47 12.10
N SER A 162 12.93 13.91 11.83
CA SER A 162 11.65 14.45 12.32
C SER A 162 11.62 14.56 13.85
N THR A 163 12.16 13.55 14.57
CA THR A 163 12.21 13.56 16.04
C THR A 163 13.11 14.66 16.62
N LEU A 164 14.09 15.17 15.86
CA LEU A 164 14.95 16.28 16.30
C LEU A 164 14.21 17.63 16.30
N GLU A 165 13.26 17.81 15.39
CA GLU A 165 12.45 19.04 15.29
C GLU A 165 11.12 18.95 16.06
N PHE A 166 10.90 17.84 16.77
CA PHE A 166 9.64 17.57 17.46
C PHE A 166 9.39 18.52 18.64
N GLN A 167 8.41 19.41 18.49
CA GLN A 167 7.94 20.27 19.56
C GLN A 167 6.64 19.70 20.16
N LYS A 168 6.67 19.34 21.45
CA LYS A 168 5.52 18.77 22.18
C LYS A 168 4.28 19.67 22.18
N THR A 169 4.46 20.97 21.97
CA THR A 169 3.36 21.94 21.88
C THR A 169 2.49 21.73 20.63
N ASN A 170 3.05 21.16 19.55
CA ASN A 170 2.34 20.97 18.27
C ASN A 170 1.36 19.77 18.26
N ILE A 171 1.40 18.93 19.30
CA ILE A 171 0.50 17.80 19.51
C ILE A 171 -0.61 18.13 20.52
N MET A 172 -0.59 19.35 21.08
CA MET A 172 -1.61 19.86 21.99
C MET A 172 -2.43 20.95 21.31
N PRO A 173 -3.76 21.02 21.55
CA PRO A 173 -4.54 20.16 22.43
C PRO A 173 -4.95 18.83 21.77
N ILE A 174 -5.04 17.78 22.59
CA ILE A 174 -5.58 16.47 22.20
C ILE A 174 -7.12 16.59 22.11
N ILE A 175 -7.71 16.20 20.98
CA ILE A 175 -9.12 16.45 20.62
C ILE A 175 -9.35 17.95 20.42
N TYR A 176 -8.75 18.49 19.36
CA TYR A 176 -9.02 19.84 18.86
C TYR A 176 -10.46 19.93 18.34
N GLY A 177 -11.43 20.05 19.25
CA GLY A 177 -12.80 20.53 19.06
C GLY A 177 -13.69 19.86 18.00
N ASN A 178 -13.25 18.85 17.24
CA ASN A 178 -13.99 18.34 16.09
C ASN A 178 -13.79 16.84 15.86
N VAL A 179 -14.43 16.02 16.69
CA VAL A 179 -14.63 14.57 16.44
C VAL A 179 -15.05 14.24 14.99
N PRO A 180 -15.89 15.05 14.30
CA PRO A 180 -16.20 14.81 12.89
C PRO A 180 -14.99 14.86 11.95
N ASN A 181 -13.99 15.69 12.24
CA ASN A 181 -12.78 15.78 11.43
C ASN A 181 -11.87 14.57 11.66
N ILE A 182 -11.83 14.04 12.88
CA ILE A 182 -11.10 12.81 13.20
C ILE A 182 -11.69 11.63 12.40
N LEU A 183 -13.02 11.51 12.37
CA LEU A 183 -13.71 10.48 11.59
C LEU A 183 -13.48 10.66 10.09
N LYS A 184 -13.52 11.89 9.58
CA LYS A 184 -13.22 12.19 8.18
C LYS A 184 -11.76 11.88 7.81
N GLY A 185 -10.83 12.10 8.73
CA GLY A 185 -9.41 11.75 8.56
C GLY A 185 -9.16 10.23 8.57
N GLY A 186 -10.02 9.45 9.22
CA GLY A 186 -9.92 7.99 9.22
C GLY A 186 -10.12 7.35 7.83
N LEU A 187 -10.91 7.97 6.95
CA LEU A 187 -11.16 7.49 5.58
C LEU A 187 -9.89 7.44 4.71
N PRO A 188 -9.11 8.53 4.55
CA PRO A 188 -7.86 8.47 3.80
C PRO A 188 -6.82 7.57 4.47
N ALA A 189 -6.80 7.48 5.81
CA ALA A 189 -5.94 6.52 6.51
C ALA A 189 -6.30 5.07 6.16
N TYR A 190 -7.59 4.72 6.16
CA TYR A 190 -8.05 3.40 5.71
C TYR A 190 -7.72 3.13 4.24
N GLY A 191 -7.92 4.11 3.36
CA GLY A 191 -7.61 3.98 1.93
C GLY A 191 -6.18 3.55 1.66
N ALA A 192 -5.21 4.09 2.40
CA ALA A 192 -3.81 3.68 2.31
C ALA A 192 -3.58 2.23 2.78
N ILE A 193 -4.24 1.83 3.86
CA ILE A 193 -4.09 0.48 4.43
C ILE A 193 -4.81 -0.56 3.57
N SER A 194 -5.84 -0.17 2.83
CA SER A 194 -6.61 -1.03 1.92
C SER A 194 -5.74 -1.64 0.80
N ALA A 195 -4.59 -1.04 0.51
CA ALA A 195 -3.58 -1.58 -0.41
C ALA A 195 -3.03 -2.97 0.04
N PHE A 196 -3.24 -3.37 1.29
CA PHE A 196 -3.02 -4.75 1.75
C PHE A 196 -3.81 -5.79 0.96
N GLY A 197 -4.87 -5.39 0.22
CA GLY A 197 -5.56 -6.25 -0.73
C GLY A 197 -4.61 -6.93 -1.75
N SER A 198 -3.46 -6.33 -2.05
CA SER A 198 -2.40 -6.93 -2.88
C SER A 198 -1.95 -8.31 -2.37
N PHE A 199 -1.99 -8.53 -1.04
CA PHE A 199 -1.70 -9.82 -0.39
C PHE A 199 -2.44 -10.96 -1.09
N SER A 200 -3.75 -10.81 -1.29
CA SER A 200 -4.59 -11.85 -1.88
C SER A 200 -4.25 -12.18 -3.34
N TYR A 201 -3.67 -11.24 -4.09
CA TYR A 201 -3.19 -11.48 -5.45
C TYR A 201 -1.80 -12.15 -5.46
N VAL A 202 -0.90 -11.73 -4.56
CA VAL A 202 0.47 -12.25 -4.51
C VAL A 202 0.52 -13.66 -3.88
N MET A 203 -0.41 -13.96 -2.95
CA MET A 203 -0.48 -15.25 -2.25
C MET A 203 -0.66 -16.46 -3.17
N LYS A 204 -1.18 -16.28 -4.38
CA LYS A 204 -1.27 -17.33 -5.39
C LYS A 204 0.11 -17.82 -5.88
N TYR A 205 1.12 -16.97 -5.78
CA TYR A 205 2.47 -17.22 -6.29
C TYR A 205 3.45 -17.70 -5.22
N VAL A 206 3.08 -17.74 -3.94
CA VAL A 206 3.99 -18.11 -2.85
C VAL A 206 4.24 -19.62 -2.80
N ASN A 207 5.48 -20.02 -2.52
CA ASN A 207 5.79 -21.41 -2.19
C ASN A 207 5.28 -21.76 -0.78
N GLU A 208 4.60 -22.90 -0.62
CA GLU A 208 3.99 -23.36 0.64
C GLU A 208 2.98 -22.36 1.28
N PRO A 209 1.89 -21.97 0.58
CA PRO A 209 0.96 -20.92 1.02
C PRO A 209 0.34 -21.17 2.40
N LYS A 210 0.07 -22.43 2.76
CA LYS A 210 -0.52 -22.79 4.06
C LYS A 210 0.41 -22.51 5.24
N LYS A 211 1.73 -22.68 5.06
CA LYS A 211 2.73 -22.42 6.10
C LYS A 211 2.96 -20.92 6.24
N TYR A 212 3.00 -20.21 5.12
CA TYR A 212 3.17 -18.76 5.09
C TYR A 212 2.01 -18.01 5.75
N LEU A 213 0.77 -18.50 5.56
CA LEU A 213 -0.44 -17.92 6.13
C LEU A 213 -0.27 -17.59 7.62
N ASN A 214 0.23 -18.53 8.42
CA ASN A 214 0.37 -18.32 9.87
C ASN A 214 1.36 -17.21 10.26
N GLY A 215 2.27 -16.82 9.36
CA GLY A 215 3.25 -15.75 9.56
C GLY A 215 2.90 -14.42 8.88
N SER A 216 1.87 -14.37 8.03
CA SER A 216 1.58 -13.19 7.19
C SER A 216 0.99 -12.00 7.95
N VAL A 217 0.69 -12.17 9.24
CA VAL A 217 0.31 -11.06 10.14
C VAL A 217 1.46 -10.05 10.26
N LEU A 218 2.72 -10.52 10.19
CA LEU A 218 3.88 -9.66 10.26
C LEU A 218 3.93 -8.67 9.07
N ASP A 219 3.52 -9.11 7.88
CA ASP A 219 3.48 -8.27 6.68
C ASP A 219 2.50 -7.11 6.81
N PHE A 220 1.43 -7.30 7.57
CA PHE A 220 0.45 -6.26 7.82
C PHE A 220 0.92 -5.30 8.92
N VAL A 221 1.51 -5.81 10.00
CA VAL A 221 1.88 -4.99 11.18
C VAL A 221 3.13 -4.17 10.93
N PHE A 222 4.14 -4.75 10.26
CA PHE A 222 5.44 -4.11 10.06
C PHE A 222 5.31 -2.76 9.35
N PRO A 223 4.51 -2.60 8.28
CA PRO A 223 4.35 -1.30 7.63
C PRO A 223 3.62 -0.24 8.45
N GLN A 224 2.66 -0.65 9.28
CA GLN A 224 1.88 0.31 10.08
C GLN A 224 2.73 1.04 11.09
N PHE A 225 3.74 0.37 11.65
CA PHE A 225 4.70 1.00 12.56
C PHE A 225 5.35 2.21 11.89
N TYR A 226 5.83 2.08 10.66
CA TYR A 226 6.52 3.15 9.96
C TYR A 226 5.60 4.25 9.44
N ILE A 227 4.34 3.95 9.08
CA ILE A 227 3.41 5.01 8.63
C ILE A 227 3.05 5.92 9.82
N PHE A 228 3.10 5.40 11.05
CA PHE A 228 2.68 6.13 12.26
C PHE A 228 3.73 7.13 12.76
N PHE A 229 5.02 6.93 12.43
CA PHE A 229 6.14 7.78 12.85
C PHE A 229 6.62 8.68 11.71
#